data_AF-A0A9D4N1G4-F1
#
_entry.id   AF-A0A9D4N1G4-F1
#
_cell.length_a   1.000
_cell.length_b   1.000
_cell.length_c   1.000
_cell.angle_alpha   90.00
_cell.angle_beta   90.00
_cell.angle_gamma   90.00
#
_symmetry.space_group_name_H-M   'P 1'
#
loop_
_entity.id
_entity.type
_entity.pdbx_description
1 polymer ?
#
loop_
_entity_poly.entity_id
_entity_poly.type
_entity_poly.pdbx_seq_one_letter_code
_entity_poly.pdbx_strand_id
1 'polypeptide(L)'
;MKRHVAKKSPRTKEELEDGLQEFWETEMTVEVCNLYIDHVFKVSPVCVAMNGKATRDIPSKLFSERSSGKSFQYFSNLLSTEDMTRKLTSLRVCNMMDNSNVANVNK
;
A
#
# COMPACT_ATOMS: atom_id res chain seq x y z
N MET A 1 -14.08 1.71 1.23
CA MET A 1 -14.99 1.64 2.40
C MET A 1 -14.99 2.92 3.25
N LYS A 2 -14.03 3.15 4.18
CA LYS A 2 -14.10 4.29 5.14
C LYS A 2 -14.43 5.64 4.50
N ARG A 3 -13.76 6.00 3.39
CA ARG A 3 -14.05 7.25 2.66
C ARG A 3 -15.45 7.30 2.05
N HIS A 4 -15.97 6.17 1.57
CA HIS A 4 -17.32 6.08 1.00
C HIS A 4 -18.36 6.33 2.10
N VAL A 5 -18.24 5.63 3.24
CA VAL A 5 -19.13 5.81 4.39
C VAL A 5 -19.04 7.24 4.96
N ALA A 6 -17.83 7.79 5.08
CA ALA A 6 -17.64 9.15 5.60
C ALA A 6 -18.33 10.22 4.74
N LYS A 7 -18.43 10.04 3.42
CA LYS A 7 -19.16 10.97 2.54
C LYS A 7 -20.65 11.06 2.88
N LYS A 8 -21.23 9.97 3.40
CA LYS A 8 -22.64 9.90 3.81
C LYS A 8 -22.89 10.54 5.16
N SER A 9 -21.83 10.79 5.94
CA SER A 9 -21.89 11.45 7.26
C SER A 9 -22.94 10.85 8.21
N PRO A 10 -22.94 9.51 8.44
CA PRO A 10 -23.95 8.88 9.28
C PRO A 10 -23.91 9.43 10.71
N ARG A 11 -25.10 9.60 11.30
CA ARG A 11 -25.36 10.08 12.66
C ARG A 11 -25.93 9.00 13.56
N THR A 12 -26.48 7.94 12.99
CA THR A 12 -26.97 6.77 13.72
C THR A 12 -26.23 5.49 13.33
N LYS A 13 -26.48 4.41 14.10
CA LYS A 13 -25.93 3.09 13.80
C LYS A 13 -26.51 2.55 12.49
N GLU A 14 -27.80 2.76 12.28
CA GLU A 14 -28.54 2.29 11.12
C GLU A 14 -28.01 2.93 9.83
N GLU A 15 -27.81 4.26 9.84
CA GLU A 15 -27.23 4.97 8.69
C GLU A 15 -25.79 4.52 8.38
N LEU A 16 -25.03 4.13 9.41
CA LEU A 16 -23.69 3.57 9.24
C LEU A 16 -23.76 2.17 8.59
N GLU A 17 -24.69 1.32 9.03
CA GLU A 17 -24.91 -0.02 8.48
C GLU A 17 -25.36 0.04 7.02
N ASP A 18 -26.33 0.91 6.70
CA ASP A 18 -26.78 1.17 5.33
C ASP A 18 -25.62 1.66 4.45
N GLY A 19 -24.81 2.58 4.98
CA GLY A 19 -23.64 3.11 4.27
C GLY A 19 -22.57 2.05 3.98
N LEU A 20 -22.42 1.05 4.86
CA LEU A 20 -21.52 -0.09 4.66
C LEU A 20 -22.09 -1.05 3.63
N GLN A 21 -23.38 -1.37 3.73
CA GLN A 21 -24.04 -2.30 2.81
C GLN A 21 -24.00 -1.77 1.37
N GLU A 22 -24.37 -0.51 1.16
CA GLU A 22 -24.31 0.09 -0.18
C GLU A 22 -22.89 0.09 -0.75
N PHE A 23 -21.84 0.29 0.07
CA PHE A 23 -20.45 0.18 -0.40
C PHE A 23 -20.15 -1.23 -0.94
N TRP A 24 -20.58 -2.28 -0.25
CA TRP A 24 -20.35 -3.65 -0.70
C TRP A 24 -21.14 -3.99 -1.96
N GLU A 25 -22.36 -3.48 -2.09
CA GLU A 25 -23.22 -3.73 -3.25
C GLU A 25 -22.80 -2.95 -4.50
N THR A 26 -22.24 -1.75 -4.34
CA THR A 26 -22.02 -0.81 -5.46
C THR A 26 -20.55 -0.61 -5.84
N GLU A 27 -19.62 -0.70 -4.89
CA GLU A 27 -18.23 -0.29 -5.09
C GLU A 27 -17.24 -1.46 -5.04
N MET A 28 -17.61 -2.55 -4.35
CA MET A 28 -16.75 -3.73 -4.25
C MET A 28 -17.08 -4.75 -5.34
N THR A 29 -16.48 -4.59 -6.52
CA THR A 29 -16.59 -5.57 -7.59
C THR A 29 -15.49 -6.64 -7.51
N VAL A 30 -15.64 -7.74 -8.25
CA VAL A 30 -14.62 -8.79 -8.37
C VAL A 30 -13.30 -8.22 -8.88
N GLU A 31 -13.36 -7.29 -9.83
CA GLU A 31 -12.20 -6.62 -10.40
C GLU A 31 -11.48 -5.78 -9.34
N VAL A 32 -12.23 -5.06 -8.49
CA VAL A 32 -11.65 -4.29 -7.37
C VAL A 32 -10.96 -5.21 -6.37
N CYS A 33 -11.58 -6.34 -6.01
CA CYS A 33 -10.96 -7.36 -5.16
C CYS A 33 -9.66 -7.89 -5.78
N ASN A 34 -9.66 -8.22 -7.07
CA ASN A 34 -8.48 -8.70 -7.78
C ASN A 34 -7.36 -7.64 -7.81
N LEU A 35 -7.69 -6.35 -7.97
CA LEU A 35 -6.68 -5.28 -7.90
C LEU A 35 -5.98 -5.24 -6.54
N TYR A 36 -6.70 -5.48 -5.44
CA TYR A 36 -6.10 -5.56 -4.11
C TYR A 36 -5.20 -6.80 -3.96
N ILE A 37 -5.63 -7.95 -4.48
CA ILE A 37 -4.82 -9.18 -4.48
C ILE A 37 -3.54 -8.97 -5.30
N ASP A 38 -3.67 -8.45 -6.52
CA ASP A 38 -2.53 -8.17 -7.40
C ASP A 38 -1.55 -7.18 -6.75
N HIS A 39 -2.06 -6.20 -5.98
CA HIS A 39 -1.22 -5.28 -5.23
C HIS A 39 -0.29 -6.00 -4.23
N VAL A 40 -0.72 -7.12 -3.63
CA VAL A 40 0.13 -7.92 -2.74
C VAL A 40 1.37 -8.43 -3.47
N PHE A 41 1.24 -8.87 -4.73
CA PHE A 41 2.39 -9.31 -5.54
C PHE A 41 3.40 -8.19 -5.80
N LYS A 42 2.96 -6.94 -5.83
CA LYS A 42 3.80 -5.74 -5.94
C LYS A 42 4.48 -5.37 -4.61
N VAL A 43 3.76 -5.47 -3.50
CA VAL A 43 4.24 -5.01 -2.18
C VAL A 43 5.16 -6.03 -1.52
N SER A 44 4.86 -7.33 -1.61
CA SER A 44 5.60 -8.39 -0.91
C SER A 44 7.10 -8.42 -1.24
N PRO A 45 7.54 -8.29 -2.51
CA PRO A 45 8.97 -8.21 -2.84
C PRO A 45 9.66 -7.00 -2.17
N VAL A 46 8.97 -5.86 -2.09
CA VAL A 46 9.48 -4.65 -1.44
C VAL A 46 9.62 -4.86 0.06
N CYS A 47 8.66 -5.53 0.71
CA CYS A 47 8.74 -5.86 2.14
C CYS A 47 9.93 -6.77 2.45
N VAL A 48 10.16 -7.80 1.61
CA VAL A 48 11.34 -8.68 1.73
C VAL A 48 12.62 -7.87 1.56
N ALA A 49 12.69 -7.05 0.52
CA ALA A 49 13.84 -6.19 0.30
C ALA A 49 14.04 -5.22 1.48
N MET A 50 12.98 -4.69 2.09
CA MET A 50 13.07 -3.81 3.26
C MET A 50 13.33 -4.53 4.59
N ASN A 51 13.58 -5.84 4.57
CA ASN A 51 13.76 -6.69 5.75
C ASN A 51 12.61 -6.52 6.77
N GLY A 52 11.37 -6.52 6.27
CA GLY A 52 10.16 -6.39 7.09
C GLY A 52 9.89 -4.99 7.64
N LYS A 53 10.71 -3.97 7.32
CA LYS A 53 10.43 -2.59 7.73
C LYS A 53 9.18 -2.04 7.05
N ALA A 54 8.51 -1.10 7.73
CA ALA A 54 7.35 -0.41 7.21
C ALA A 54 7.66 0.22 5.84
N THR A 55 6.87 -0.14 4.83
CA THR A 55 7.11 0.24 3.43
C THR A 55 6.38 1.53 3.02
N ARG A 56 5.34 1.95 3.75
CA ARG A 56 4.54 3.15 3.44
C ARG A 56 4.22 3.26 1.94
N ASP A 57 4.76 4.27 1.26
CA ASP A 57 4.56 4.56 -0.16
C ASP A 57 5.72 4.11 -1.06
N ILE A 58 6.71 3.40 -0.51
CA ILE A 58 7.89 2.91 -1.24
C ILE A 58 7.50 2.08 -2.48
N PRO A 59 6.56 1.12 -2.45
CA PRO A 59 6.19 0.36 -3.65
C PRO A 59 5.69 1.25 -4.79
N SER A 60 5.00 2.35 -4.46
CA SER A 60 4.50 3.31 -5.45
C SER A 60 5.60 4.22 -6.00
N LYS A 61 6.63 4.51 -5.19
CA LYS A 61 7.83 5.27 -5.62
C LYS A 61 8.79 4.45 -6.47
N LEU A 62 8.86 3.14 -6.21
CA LEU A 62 9.72 2.22 -6.98
C LEU A 62 9.09 1.89 -8.32
N PHE A 63 7.81 1.50 -8.32
CA PHE A 63 7.14 1.06 -9.54
C PHE A 63 6.03 2.03 -9.91
N SER A 64 6.22 2.72 -11.03
CA SER A 64 5.17 3.50 -11.70
C SER A 64 4.06 2.61 -12.25
N GLU A 65 4.36 1.33 -12.48
CA GLU A 65 3.45 0.38 -13.11
C GLU A 65 2.35 -0.11 -12.16
N ARG A 66 1.17 -0.36 -12.74
CA ARG A 66 0.06 -1.06 -12.06
C ARG A 66 0.42 -2.52 -11.85
N SER A 67 -0.09 -3.11 -10.77
CA SER A 67 0.10 -4.51 -10.39
C SER A 67 -0.75 -5.50 -11.18
N SER A 68 -1.77 -5.02 -11.87
CA SER A 68 -2.73 -5.89 -12.56
C SER A 68 -2.05 -6.80 -13.58
N GLY A 69 -2.33 -8.10 -13.48
CA GLY A 69 -1.80 -9.13 -14.39
C GLY A 69 -0.31 -9.42 -14.25
N LYS A 70 0.36 -8.92 -13.20
CA LYS A 70 1.79 -9.13 -12.95
C LYS A 70 2.02 -10.06 -11.77
N SER A 71 2.98 -10.95 -11.92
CA SER A 71 3.34 -11.92 -10.89
C SER A 71 4.29 -11.31 -9.84
N PHE A 72 4.40 -11.99 -8.71
CA PHE A 72 5.43 -11.71 -7.71
C PHE A 72 6.85 -11.72 -8.32
N GLN A 73 7.12 -12.68 -9.23
CA GLN A 73 8.43 -12.82 -9.85
C GLN A 73 8.76 -11.61 -10.74
N TYR A 74 7.78 -11.07 -11.45
CA TYR A 74 7.96 -9.87 -12.26
C TYR A 74 8.50 -8.71 -11.41
N PHE A 75 7.85 -8.41 -10.27
CA PHE A 75 8.29 -7.32 -9.40
C PHE A 75 9.60 -7.60 -8.68
N SER A 76 9.86 -8.87 -8.33
CA SER A 76 11.13 -9.29 -7.75
C SER A 76 12.29 -9.08 -8.73
N ASN A 77 12.11 -9.47 -10.00
CA ASN A 77 13.10 -9.24 -11.05
C ASN A 77 13.31 -7.74 -11.30
N LEU A 78 12.24 -6.95 -11.28
CA LEU A 78 12.32 -5.50 -11.46
C LEU A 78 13.11 -4.83 -10.33
N LEU A 79 12.96 -5.28 -9.07
CA LEU A 79 13.76 -4.79 -7.94
C LEU A 79 15.24 -5.10 -8.07
N SER A 80 15.58 -6.24 -8.68
CA SER A 80 16.97 -6.65 -8.92
C SER A 80 17.66 -5.83 -10.00
N THR A 81 16.94 -4.98 -10.73
CA THR A 81 17.57 -4.04 -11.67
C THR A 81 18.40 -3.00 -10.93
N GLU A 82 19.47 -2.54 -11.57
CA GLU A 82 20.40 -1.60 -10.95
C GLU A 82 19.70 -0.29 -10.56
N ASP A 83 18.87 0.26 -11.44
CA ASP A 83 18.13 1.50 -11.19
C ASP A 83 17.18 1.39 -10.00
N MET A 84 16.46 0.27 -9.87
CA MET A 84 15.55 0.05 -8.74
C MET A 84 16.30 -0.20 -7.45
N THR A 85 17.44 -0.88 -7.50
CA THR A 85 18.32 -1.08 -6.35
C THR A 85 18.87 0.26 -5.84
N ARG A 86 19.31 1.15 -6.74
CA ARG A 86 19.74 2.51 -6.38
C ARG A 86 18.61 3.31 -5.74
N LYS A 87 17.40 3.30 -6.33
CA LYS A 87 16.22 3.98 -5.77
C LYS A 87 15.84 3.44 -4.39
N LEU A 88 15.79 2.12 -4.23
CA LEU A 88 15.47 1.47 -2.96
C LEU A 88 16.47 1.83 -1.87
N THR A 89 17.77 1.87 -2.21
CA THR A 89 18.82 2.26 -1.28
C THR A 89 18.65 3.71 -0.81
N SER A 90 18.36 4.63 -1.73
CA SER A 90 18.03 6.03 -1.38
C SER A 90 16.83 6.12 -0.43
N LEU A 91 15.74 5.41 -0.74
CA LEU A 91 14.52 5.39 0.09
C LEU A 91 14.74 4.76 1.47
N ARG A 92 15.65 3.77 1.58
CA ARG A 92 16.05 3.20 2.88
C ARG A 92 16.74 4.22 3.77
N VAL A 93 17.63 5.03 3.21
CA VAL A 93 18.38 6.05 3.96
C VAL A 93 17.44 7.13 4.48
N CYS A 94 16.51 7.62 3.65
CA CYS A 94 15.51 8.61 4.07
C CYS A 94 14.65 8.09 5.24
N ASN A 95 14.19 6.83 5.18
CA ASN A 95 13.40 6.23 6.26
C ASN A 95 14.18 6.03 7.58
N MET A 96 15.51 5.91 7.55
CA MET A 96 16.31 5.84 8.78
C MET A 96 16.33 7.20 9.51
N MET A 97 16.42 8.31 8.77
CA MET A 97 16.47 9.66 9.35
C MET A 97 15.16 10.03 10.07
N ASP A 98 14.02 9.62 9.51
CA ASP A 98 12.70 9.87 10.12
C ASP A 98 12.52 9.12 11.45
N ASN A 99 13.07 7.91 11.60
CA ASN A 99 12.94 7.12 12.83
C ASN A 99 13.83 7.62 13.98
N SER A 100 14.98 8.25 13.67
CA SER A 100 15.83 8.89 14.69
C SER A 100 15.16 10.10 15.35
N ASN A 101 14.25 10.80 14.66
CA ASN A 101 13.53 11.93 15.24
C ASN A 101 12.37 11.51 16.17
N VAL A 102 11.79 10.32 15.98
CA VAL A 102 10.71 9.82 16.85
C VAL A 102 11.25 9.34 18.20
N ALA A 103 12.50 8.87 18.25
CA ALA A 103 13.12 8.40 19.50
C ALA A 103 13.46 9.52 20.49
N ASN A 104 13.51 10.79 20.06
CA ASN A 104 13.95 11.92 20.89
C ASN A 104 12.83 12.77 21.49
N VAL A 105 11.56 12.40 21.29
CA VAL A 105 10.39 13.14 21.82
C VAL A 105 9.90 12.57 23.16
N ASN A 106 10.51 11.50 23.66
CA ASN A 106 10.15 10.85 24.94
C ASN A 106 11.26 10.95 26.01
N LYS A 107 11.96 12.10 26.09
CA LYS A 107 12.89 12.39 27.20
C LYS A 107 12.52 13.70 27.87
#